data_AF-A0A6M4BM31-F1
#
_entry.id   AF-A0A6M4BM31-F1
#
_cell.length_a   1.000
_cell.length_b   1.000
_cell.length_c   1.000
_cell.angle_alpha   90.00
_cell.angle_beta   90.00
_cell.angle_gamma   90.00
#
_symmetry.space_group_name_H-M   'P 1'
#
loop_
_entity.id
_entity.type
_entity.pdbx_description
1 polymer ?
#
loop_
_entity_poly.entity_id
_entity_poly.type
_entity_poly.pdbx_seq_one_letter_code
_entity_poly.pdbx_strand_id
1 'polypeptide(L)'
;DGSRVHPETYEWARKMAVDALEYEDEDANPAGALEEILEAPERLKDLDLDAFAEELERQGFGNKSITLYDIRAELNSRYKDLRVSYRTATPEELFDILTKETPETLYVGKMVLASVIGISHRKPQREMLDQANPVRNDETGLWECPFCHKNDFPELSEVWNHFDAGACPGQATGVRIRLDNGLSGYIHIKNLSDRHVSDPTERVRIGQTVHCRVLKIDVERFSVDC
;
A
#
# COMPACT_ATOMS: atom_id res chain seq x y z
N ASP A 1 23.15 -12.66 -35.23
CA ASP A 1 22.43 -13.20 -34.04
C ASP A 1 22.50 -12.36 -32.76
N GLY A 2 22.85 -11.07 -32.85
CA GLY A 2 22.79 -10.16 -31.72
C GLY A 2 21.43 -9.47 -31.52
N SER A 3 20.33 -9.99 -32.09
CA SER A 3 19.04 -9.30 -32.14
C SER A 3 17.85 -10.26 -32.14
N ARG A 4 16.66 -9.77 -31.78
CA ARG A 4 15.37 -10.45 -31.93
C ARG A 4 14.83 -10.51 -33.37
N VAL A 5 15.51 -9.90 -34.33
CA VAL A 5 15.14 -10.00 -35.75
C VAL A 5 15.16 -11.47 -36.17
N HIS A 6 14.08 -11.96 -36.76
CA HIS A 6 14.00 -13.34 -37.23
C HIS A 6 14.87 -13.55 -38.49
N PRO A 7 15.56 -14.70 -38.68
CA PRO A 7 16.44 -14.91 -39.82
C PRO A 7 15.79 -14.72 -41.20
N GLU A 8 14.51 -15.07 -41.34
CA GLU A 8 13.72 -14.84 -42.56
C GLU A 8 13.57 -13.35 -42.93
N THR A 9 13.80 -12.46 -41.97
CA THR A 9 13.66 -11.01 -42.13
C THR A 9 15.00 -10.28 -42.20
N TYR A 10 16.12 -11.02 -42.17
CA TYR A 10 17.46 -10.43 -42.29
C TYR A 10 17.68 -9.71 -43.63
N GLU A 11 17.03 -10.17 -44.70
CA GLU A 11 17.08 -9.48 -46.00
C GLU A 11 16.44 -8.09 -45.94
N TRP A 12 15.35 -7.94 -45.19
CA TRP A 12 14.69 -6.65 -45.01
C TRP A 12 15.54 -5.71 -44.15
N ALA A 13 16.14 -6.21 -43.07
CA ALA A 13 17.08 -5.43 -42.27
C ALA A 13 18.28 -4.92 -43.10
N ARG A 14 18.81 -5.73 -44.01
CA ARG A 14 19.89 -5.32 -44.93
C ARG A 14 19.42 -4.28 -45.94
N LYS A 15 18.24 -4.47 -46.56
CA LYS A 15 17.68 -3.49 -47.51
C LYS A 15 17.36 -2.16 -46.84
N MET A 16 16.77 -2.18 -45.64
CA MET A 16 16.53 -1.00 -44.82
C MET A 16 17.84 -0.25 -44.51
N ALA A 17 18.93 -0.98 -44.24
CA ALA A 17 20.22 -0.36 -43.99
C ALA A 17 20.82 0.28 -45.25
N VAL A 18 20.74 -0.37 -46.41
CA VAL A 18 21.23 0.21 -47.67
C VAL A 18 20.45 1.48 -48.03
N ASP A 19 19.12 1.43 -47.93
CA ASP A 19 18.22 2.54 -48.27
C ASP A 19 18.44 3.75 -47.34
N ALA A 20 18.57 3.50 -46.03
CA ALA A 20 18.84 4.56 -45.04
C ALA A 20 20.23 5.20 -45.19
N LEU A 21 21.17 4.55 -45.88
CA LEU A 21 22.53 5.07 -46.09
C LEU A 21 22.69 5.76 -47.46
N GLU A 22 21.67 5.70 -48.33
CA GLU A 22 21.70 6.24 -49.71
C GLU A 22 22.95 5.82 -50.50
N TYR A 23 23.40 4.57 -50.34
CA TYR A 23 24.56 4.07 -51.09
C TYR A 23 24.28 4.08 -52.60
N GLU A 24 25.16 4.69 -53.40
CA GLU A 24 25.09 4.63 -54.86
C GLU A 24 25.39 3.18 -55.32
N ASP A 25 24.49 2.62 -56.14
CA ASP A 25 24.23 1.19 -56.38
C ASP A 25 25.40 0.30 -56.90
N GLU A 26 26.62 0.80 -57.10
CA GLU A 26 27.70 0.00 -57.73
C GLU A 26 28.61 -0.77 -56.74
N ASP A 27 28.71 -0.38 -55.47
CA ASP A 27 29.60 -1.02 -54.48
C ASP A 27 28.91 -1.35 -53.12
N ALA A 28 27.58 -1.28 -53.05
CA ALA A 28 26.84 -1.44 -51.80
C ALA A 28 26.92 -2.88 -51.26
N ASN A 29 27.81 -3.13 -50.29
CA ASN A 29 27.84 -4.37 -49.52
C ASN A 29 26.70 -4.36 -48.48
N PRO A 30 25.63 -5.17 -48.63
CA PRO A 30 24.48 -5.11 -47.73
C PRO A 30 24.81 -5.54 -46.29
N ALA A 31 25.89 -6.30 -46.09
CA ALA A 31 26.38 -6.62 -44.76
C ALA A 31 27.12 -5.45 -44.11
N GLY A 32 27.93 -4.72 -44.89
CA GLY A 32 28.65 -3.53 -44.42
C GLY A 32 27.70 -2.38 -44.06
N ALA A 33 26.66 -2.16 -44.86
CA ALA A 33 25.60 -1.20 -44.57
C ALA A 33 24.93 -1.48 -43.20
N LEU A 34 24.68 -2.76 -42.91
CA LEU A 34 24.08 -3.15 -41.63
C LEU A 34 25.04 -2.89 -40.45
N GLU A 35 26.33 -3.16 -40.62
CA GLU A 35 27.35 -2.86 -39.60
C GLU A 35 27.43 -1.35 -39.31
N GLU A 36 27.39 -0.51 -40.34
CA GLU A 36 27.37 0.94 -40.20
C GLU A 36 26.12 1.45 -39.47
N ILE A 37 24.95 0.90 -39.78
CA ILE A 37 23.71 1.21 -39.06
C ILE A 37 23.76 0.73 -37.59
N LEU A 38 24.46 -0.36 -37.30
CA LEU A 38 24.65 -0.80 -35.91
C LEU A 38 25.58 0.14 -35.12
N GLU A 39 26.49 0.86 -35.79
CA GLU A 39 27.31 1.91 -35.19
C GLU A 39 26.55 3.24 -35.05
N ALA A 40 25.70 3.58 -36.03
CA ALA A 40 24.93 4.83 -36.11
C ALA A 40 23.41 4.57 -36.31
N PRO A 41 22.71 4.01 -35.30
CA PRO A 41 21.32 3.60 -35.43
C PRO A 41 20.34 4.76 -35.63
N GLU A 42 20.73 6.00 -35.31
CA GLU A 42 19.92 7.19 -35.55
C GLU A 42 19.59 7.43 -37.02
N ARG A 43 20.41 6.93 -37.96
CA ARG A 43 20.19 7.09 -39.41
C ARG A 43 18.92 6.39 -39.90
N LEU A 44 18.43 5.37 -39.18
CA LEU A 44 17.15 4.72 -39.48
C LEU A 44 15.91 5.58 -39.15
N LYS A 45 16.07 6.73 -38.49
CA LYS A 45 14.95 7.62 -38.16
C LYS A 45 14.43 8.36 -39.39
N ASP A 46 15.30 8.64 -40.34
CA ASP A 46 14.98 9.41 -41.54
C ASP A 46 14.33 8.54 -42.63
N LEU A 47 14.39 7.22 -42.46
CA LEU A 47 13.73 6.24 -43.33
C LEU A 47 12.21 6.22 -43.11
N ASP A 48 11.45 6.47 -44.17
CA ASP A 48 10.00 6.31 -44.21
C ASP A 48 9.60 4.83 -44.35
N LEU A 49 9.31 4.20 -43.21
CA LEU A 49 8.93 2.79 -43.17
C LEU A 49 7.56 2.51 -43.79
N ASP A 50 6.66 3.48 -43.84
CA ASP A 50 5.33 3.29 -44.40
C ASP A 50 5.42 3.23 -45.93
N ALA A 51 6.17 4.16 -46.54
CA ALA A 51 6.47 4.13 -47.97
C ALA A 51 7.22 2.84 -48.38
N PHE A 52 8.20 2.42 -47.57
CA PHE A 52 8.94 1.17 -47.80
C PHE A 52 8.02 -0.07 -47.70
N ALA A 53 7.09 -0.08 -46.75
CA ALA A 53 6.12 -1.16 -46.59
C ALA A 53 5.15 -1.24 -47.79
N GLU A 54 4.67 -0.11 -48.31
CA GLU A 54 3.81 -0.06 -49.49
C GLU A 54 4.50 -0.63 -50.74
N GLU A 55 5.79 -0.32 -50.92
CA GLU A 55 6.58 -0.85 -52.05
C GLU A 55 6.79 -2.38 -51.93
N LEU A 56 7.06 -2.89 -50.72
CA LEU A 56 7.13 -4.33 -50.48
C LEU A 56 5.80 -5.05 -50.74
N GLU A 57 4.68 -4.42 -50.37
CA GLU A 57 3.35 -4.95 -50.65
C GLU A 57 3.06 -5.00 -52.15
N ARG A 58 3.45 -3.95 -52.89
CA ARG A 58 3.33 -3.87 -54.35
C ARG A 58 4.15 -4.94 -55.07
N GLN A 59 5.33 -5.27 -54.56
CA GLN A 59 6.20 -6.35 -55.07
C GLN A 59 5.69 -7.76 -54.72
N GLY A 60 4.61 -7.87 -53.94
CA GLY A 60 3.96 -9.14 -53.61
C GLY A 60 4.50 -9.83 -52.35
N PHE A 61 5.30 -9.14 -51.52
CA PHE A 61 5.81 -9.68 -50.25
C PHE A 61 4.81 -9.57 -49.08
N GLY A 62 3.66 -8.94 -49.35
CA GLY A 62 2.59 -8.68 -48.37
C GLY A 62 2.90 -7.53 -47.43
N ASN A 63 1.96 -7.24 -46.53
CA ASN A 63 2.10 -6.14 -45.58
C ASN A 63 3.10 -6.50 -44.47
N LYS A 64 4.24 -5.79 -44.44
CA LYS A 64 5.33 -5.99 -43.46
C LYS A 64 5.56 -4.77 -42.56
N SER A 65 4.64 -3.81 -42.54
CA SER A 65 4.75 -2.56 -41.77
C SER A 65 5.24 -2.78 -40.33
N ILE A 66 4.49 -3.55 -39.53
CA ILE A 66 4.82 -3.85 -38.12
C ILE A 66 6.21 -4.48 -38.00
N THR A 67 6.53 -5.45 -38.87
CA THR A 67 7.83 -6.13 -38.87
C THR A 67 8.98 -5.15 -39.11
N LEU A 68 8.81 -4.17 -40.00
CA LEU A 68 9.83 -3.15 -40.26
C LEU A 68 10.04 -2.22 -39.06
N TYR A 69 8.97 -1.84 -38.37
CA TYR A 69 9.05 -1.07 -37.13
C TYR A 69 9.77 -1.86 -36.02
N ASP A 70 9.48 -3.16 -35.90
CA ASP A 70 10.14 -4.05 -34.94
C ASP A 70 11.63 -4.21 -35.27
N ILE A 71 11.99 -4.38 -36.55
CA ILE A 71 13.39 -4.43 -37.01
C ILE A 71 14.09 -3.12 -36.66
N ARG A 72 13.50 -1.96 -36.98
CA ARG A 72 14.08 -0.66 -36.65
C ARG A 72 14.30 -0.49 -35.15
N ALA A 73 13.31 -0.87 -34.33
CA ALA A 73 13.41 -0.80 -32.88
C ALA A 73 14.54 -1.70 -32.34
N GLU A 74 14.69 -2.90 -32.90
CA GLU A 74 15.70 -3.87 -32.51
C GLU A 74 17.11 -3.47 -32.97
N LEU A 75 17.27 -2.88 -34.16
CA LEU A 75 18.54 -2.32 -34.62
C LEU A 75 18.98 -1.12 -33.77
N ASN A 76 18.03 -0.29 -33.34
CA ASN A 76 18.29 0.87 -32.49
C ASN A 76 18.62 0.48 -31.03
N SER A 77 18.06 -0.62 -30.53
CA SER A 77 18.34 -1.12 -29.19
C SER A 77 18.23 -2.63 -29.13
N ARG A 78 19.34 -3.31 -29.43
CA ARG A 78 19.43 -4.78 -29.45
C ARG A 78 19.00 -5.39 -28.13
N TYR A 79 18.10 -6.37 -28.20
CA TYR A 79 17.52 -7.10 -27.08
C TYR A 79 16.95 -6.20 -25.97
N LYS A 80 16.46 -5.01 -26.32
CA LYS A 80 15.86 -4.09 -25.34
C LYS A 80 14.85 -4.82 -24.46
N ASP A 81 14.98 -4.68 -23.16
CA ASP A 81 13.99 -5.19 -22.24
C ASP A 81 12.73 -4.34 -22.35
N LEU A 82 11.64 -4.96 -22.81
CA LEU A 82 10.33 -4.33 -22.96
C LEU A 82 9.46 -4.58 -21.72
N ARG A 83 9.99 -5.27 -20.70
CA ARG A 83 9.27 -5.45 -19.43
C ARG A 83 9.14 -4.10 -18.74
N VAL A 84 8.00 -3.92 -18.08
CA VAL A 84 7.82 -2.83 -17.14
C VAL A 84 8.91 -2.95 -16.08
N SER A 85 9.55 -1.83 -15.74
CA SER A 85 10.54 -1.80 -14.67
C SER A 85 9.95 -2.37 -13.39
N TYR A 86 10.75 -3.15 -12.67
CA TYR A 86 10.32 -3.68 -11.38
C TYR A 86 9.89 -2.53 -10.46
N ARG A 87 8.72 -2.68 -9.85
CA ARG A 87 8.20 -1.79 -8.82
C ARG A 87 7.88 -2.61 -7.58
N THR A 88 8.24 -2.08 -6.41
CA THR A 88 7.79 -2.63 -5.14
C THR A 88 6.30 -2.38 -4.96
N ALA A 89 5.62 -3.27 -4.26
CA ALA A 89 4.21 -3.05 -3.91
C ALA A 89 4.05 -1.79 -3.04
N THR A 90 3.01 -1.03 -3.34
CA THR A 90 2.59 0.12 -2.53
C THR A 90 2.00 -0.35 -1.19
N PRO A 91 1.95 0.51 -0.15
CA PRO A 91 1.30 0.16 1.12
C PRO A 91 -0.13 -0.33 0.95
N GLU A 92 -0.89 0.24 0.02
CA GLU A 92 -2.26 -0.16 -0.30
C GLU A 92 -2.32 -1.55 -0.95
N GLU A 93 -1.44 -1.82 -1.92
CA GLU A 93 -1.32 -3.14 -2.54
C GLU A 93 -0.89 -4.19 -1.50
N LEU A 94 0.06 -3.85 -0.61
CA LEU A 94 0.47 -4.73 0.49
C LEU A 94 -0.68 -4.98 1.48
N PHE A 95 -1.45 -3.95 1.79
CA PHE A 95 -2.63 -4.05 2.64
C PHE A 95 -3.62 -5.05 2.06
N ASP A 96 -4.00 -4.90 0.79
CA ASP A 96 -4.91 -5.84 0.10
C ASP A 96 -4.31 -7.25 0.02
N ILE A 97 -3.03 -7.39 -0.35
CA ILE A 97 -2.37 -8.70 -0.45
C ILE A 97 -2.39 -9.45 0.88
N LEU A 98 -2.15 -8.77 2.00
CA LEU A 98 -2.02 -9.40 3.33
C LEU A 98 -3.36 -9.59 4.04
N THR A 99 -4.28 -8.63 3.90
CA THR A 99 -5.58 -8.66 4.59
C THR A 99 -6.66 -9.33 3.75
N LYS A 100 -6.47 -9.43 2.43
CA LYS A 100 -7.48 -9.81 1.43
C LYS A 100 -8.68 -8.87 1.41
N GLU A 101 -8.50 -7.64 1.87
CA GLU A 101 -9.51 -6.60 1.87
C GLU A 101 -9.27 -5.60 0.76
N THR A 102 -10.34 -5.28 0.04
CA THR A 102 -10.37 -4.26 -1.01
C THR A 102 -11.13 -3.03 -0.51
N PRO A 103 -11.04 -1.89 -1.22
CA PRO A 103 -11.90 -0.73 -0.93
C PRO A 103 -13.41 -1.01 -1.00
N GLU A 104 -13.84 -2.13 -1.59
CA GLU A 104 -15.25 -2.55 -1.62
C GLU A 104 -15.64 -3.33 -0.36
N THR A 105 -14.70 -4.09 0.20
CA THR A 105 -14.91 -4.94 1.38
C THR A 105 -14.50 -4.26 2.68
N LEU A 106 -13.66 -3.22 2.67
CA LEU A 106 -13.32 -2.43 3.84
C LEU A 106 -13.15 -0.96 3.45
N TYR A 107 -14.09 -0.12 3.89
CA TYR A 107 -14.10 1.32 3.62
C TYR A 107 -14.60 2.11 4.82
N VAL A 108 -14.28 3.41 4.85
CA VAL A 108 -14.75 4.34 5.88
C VAL A 108 -16.28 4.42 5.86
N GLY A 109 -16.90 4.12 6.99
CA GLY A 109 -18.35 4.03 7.18
C GLY A 109 -18.89 2.61 7.20
N LYS A 110 -18.09 1.61 6.79
CA LYS A 110 -18.52 0.21 6.83
C LYS A 110 -18.74 -0.26 8.27
N MET A 111 -19.82 -0.97 8.50
CA MET A 111 -20.06 -1.69 9.76
C MET A 111 -19.33 -3.03 9.72
N VAL A 112 -18.52 -3.31 10.73
CA VAL A 112 -17.71 -4.53 10.86
C VAL A 112 -17.90 -5.14 12.24
N LEU A 113 -17.66 -6.45 12.32
CA LEU A 113 -17.56 -7.17 13.58
C LEU A 113 -16.12 -7.13 14.06
N ALA A 114 -15.93 -6.89 15.35
CA ALA A 114 -14.63 -6.93 15.97
C ALA A 114 -14.72 -7.51 17.39
N SER A 115 -13.67 -8.21 17.81
CA SER A 115 -13.56 -8.78 19.13
C SER A 115 -12.72 -7.88 20.03
N VAL A 116 -13.21 -7.60 21.23
CA VAL A 116 -12.50 -6.77 22.22
C VAL A 116 -11.29 -7.52 22.76
N ILE A 117 -10.09 -6.99 22.54
CA ILE A 117 -8.84 -7.59 23.03
C ILE A 117 -8.48 -7.05 24.42
N GLY A 118 -8.76 -5.77 24.68
CA GLY A 118 -8.40 -5.15 25.94
C GLY A 118 -8.72 -3.67 26.01
N ILE A 119 -8.61 -3.11 27.21
CA ILE A 119 -8.88 -1.69 27.48
C ILE A 119 -7.54 -0.96 27.58
N SER A 120 -7.45 0.20 26.92
CA SER A 120 -6.28 1.07 26.99
C SER A 120 -6.48 2.11 28.09
N HIS A 121 -5.45 2.30 28.91
CA HIS A 121 -5.46 3.26 30.02
C HIS A 121 -4.28 4.22 29.89
N ARG A 122 -4.49 5.46 30.32
CA ARG A 122 -3.44 6.48 30.44
C ARG A 122 -3.12 6.68 31.90
N LYS A 123 -1.89 6.30 32.29
CA LYS A 123 -1.38 6.53 33.64
C LYS A 123 -1.39 8.04 33.98
N PRO A 124 -1.81 8.42 35.19
CA PRO A 124 -1.76 9.81 35.63
C PRO A 124 -0.31 10.28 35.75
N GLN A 125 -0.06 11.54 35.40
CA GLN A 125 1.24 12.18 35.62
C GLN A 125 1.35 12.67 37.07
N ARG A 126 2.58 12.84 37.58
CA ARG A 126 2.81 13.24 38.98
C ARG A 126 2.09 14.54 39.35
N GLU A 127 2.12 15.54 38.47
CA GLU A 127 1.42 16.82 38.69
C GLU A 127 -0.11 16.67 38.82
N MET A 128 -0.69 15.65 38.17
CA MET A 128 -2.12 15.35 38.29
C MET A 128 -2.44 14.66 39.62
N LEU A 129 -1.49 13.92 40.21
CA LEU A 129 -1.67 13.27 41.52
C LEU A 129 -1.77 14.31 42.63
N ASP A 130 -0.99 15.39 42.55
CA ASP A 130 -1.01 16.47 43.54
C ASP A 130 -2.35 17.22 43.57
N GLN A 131 -3.12 17.16 42.48
CA GLN A 131 -4.45 17.75 42.34
C GLN A 131 -5.59 16.74 42.52
N ALA A 132 -5.27 15.46 42.78
CA ALA A 132 -6.25 14.42 42.91
C ALA A 132 -7.03 14.59 44.23
N ASN A 133 -8.36 14.53 44.13
CA ASN A 133 -9.24 14.55 45.30
C ASN A 133 -10.07 13.26 45.32
N PRO A 134 -9.61 12.20 46.00
CA PRO A 134 -10.40 10.99 46.19
C PRO A 134 -11.73 11.29 46.86
N VAL A 135 -12.80 10.64 46.40
CA VAL A 135 -14.15 10.85 46.93
C VAL A 135 -14.55 9.59 47.70
N ARG A 136 -15.17 9.77 48.88
CA ARG A 136 -15.76 8.68 49.63
C ARG A 136 -17.23 8.53 49.23
N ASN A 137 -17.62 7.32 48.88
CA ASN A 137 -19.01 7.02 48.57
C ASN A 137 -19.80 6.86 49.89
N ASP A 138 -20.87 7.63 50.03
CA ASP A 138 -21.69 7.65 51.25
C ASP A 138 -22.50 6.36 51.47
N GLU A 139 -22.81 5.63 50.40
CA GLU A 139 -23.60 4.38 50.46
C GLU A 139 -22.75 3.16 50.82
N THR A 140 -21.56 3.04 50.24
CA THR A 140 -20.66 1.90 50.48
C THR A 140 -19.67 2.16 51.61
N GLY A 141 -19.44 3.44 51.94
CA GLY A 141 -18.43 3.86 52.89
C GLY A 141 -16.99 3.67 52.41
N LEU A 142 -16.79 3.28 51.14
CA LEU A 142 -15.50 3.05 50.53
C LEU A 142 -15.05 4.28 49.73
N TRP A 143 -13.74 4.42 49.60
CA TRP A 143 -13.10 5.46 48.81
C TRP A 143 -12.97 5.03 47.35
N GLU A 144 -13.14 6.01 46.45
CA GLU A 144 -12.99 5.83 45.01
C GLU A 144 -11.76 6.58 44.49
N CYS A 145 -11.00 5.91 43.65
CA CYS A 145 -9.91 6.51 42.91
C CYS A 145 -10.44 7.41 41.78
N PRO A 146 -10.08 8.70 41.72
CA PRO A 146 -10.57 9.65 40.70
C PRO A 146 -10.06 9.39 39.28
N PHE A 147 -9.07 8.50 39.10
CA PHE A 147 -8.49 8.21 37.79
C PHE A 147 -8.98 6.88 37.20
N CYS A 148 -8.92 5.80 37.99
CA CYS A 148 -9.29 4.46 37.54
C CYS A 148 -10.70 4.03 37.98
N HIS A 149 -11.42 4.88 38.74
CA HIS A 149 -12.77 4.62 39.26
C HIS A 149 -12.90 3.36 40.13
N LYS A 150 -11.78 2.81 40.60
CA LYS A 150 -11.77 1.68 41.52
C LYS A 150 -12.29 2.15 42.89
N ASN A 151 -13.31 1.47 43.42
CA ASN A 151 -14.10 1.89 44.58
C ASN A 151 -14.04 0.90 45.75
N ASP A 152 -12.96 0.13 45.86
CA ASP A 152 -12.79 -0.94 46.86
C ASP A 152 -11.85 -0.58 48.02
N PHE A 153 -11.57 0.70 48.22
CA PHE A 153 -10.62 1.19 49.22
C PHE A 153 -11.31 1.52 50.56
N PRO A 154 -10.99 0.86 51.68
CA PRO A 154 -11.56 1.17 52.99
C PRO A 154 -11.11 2.52 53.56
N GLU A 155 -9.85 2.92 53.30
CA GLU A 155 -9.23 4.13 53.85
C GLU A 155 -8.61 5.01 52.75
N LEU A 156 -8.56 6.32 53.01
CA LEU A 156 -7.93 7.30 52.10
C LEU A 156 -6.44 7.00 51.86
N SER A 157 -5.73 6.53 52.89
CA SER A 157 -4.31 6.18 52.81
C SER A 157 -4.05 5.06 51.79
N GLU A 158 -4.99 4.13 51.62
CA GLU A 158 -4.86 3.06 50.63
C GLU A 158 -4.99 3.57 49.19
N VAL A 159 -5.77 4.63 48.97
CA VAL A 159 -5.87 5.30 47.66
C VAL A 159 -4.53 5.95 47.29
N TRP A 160 -3.86 6.60 48.25
CA TRP A 160 -2.54 7.19 48.03
C TRP A 160 -1.47 6.11 47.82
N ASN A 161 -1.50 5.03 48.59
CA ASN A 161 -0.62 3.88 48.36
C ASN A 161 -0.81 3.26 46.96
N HIS A 162 -2.04 3.25 46.44
CA HIS A 162 -2.34 2.78 45.09
C HIS A 162 -1.69 3.66 44.00
N PHE A 163 -1.55 4.97 44.23
CA PHE A 163 -0.82 5.88 43.36
C PHE A 163 0.69 5.68 43.46
N ASP A 164 1.23 5.69 44.68
CA ASP A 164 2.66 5.61 44.94
C ASP A 164 3.26 4.28 44.51
N ALA A 165 2.51 3.18 44.68
CA ALA A 165 2.89 1.86 44.19
C ALA A 165 2.79 1.72 42.66
N GLY A 166 2.24 2.71 41.96
CA GLY A 166 2.00 2.65 40.51
C GLY A 166 0.98 1.59 40.09
N ALA A 167 0.14 1.15 41.03
CA ALA A 167 -0.91 0.15 40.82
C ALA A 167 -2.11 0.73 40.06
N CYS A 168 -2.21 2.07 39.97
CA CYS A 168 -3.24 2.75 39.20
C CYS A 168 -3.03 2.59 37.69
N PRO A 169 -3.96 1.92 36.96
CA PRO A 169 -3.90 1.87 35.50
C PRO A 169 -4.14 3.27 34.89
N GLY A 170 -4.80 4.16 35.64
CA GLY A 170 -5.18 5.50 35.21
C GLY A 170 -6.51 5.54 34.47
N GLN A 171 -6.76 6.63 33.77
CA GLN A 171 -8.04 6.85 33.08
C GLN A 171 -8.13 6.01 31.81
N ALA A 172 -9.24 5.33 31.62
CA ALA A 172 -9.51 4.57 30.40
C ALA A 172 -9.63 5.52 29.20
N THR A 173 -8.83 5.30 28.16
CA THR A 173 -8.82 6.15 26.95
C THR A 173 -9.61 5.53 25.80
N GLY A 174 -9.85 4.23 25.84
CA GLY A 174 -10.53 3.50 24.78
C GLY A 174 -10.32 2.00 24.84
N VAL A 175 -10.83 1.33 23.82
CA VAL A 175 -10.91 -0.13 23.73
C VAL A 175 -10.14 -0.59 22.50
N ARG A 176 -9.22 -1.54 22.68
CA ARG A 176 -8.52 -2.22 21.58
C ARG A 176 -9.37 -3.39 21.11
N ILE A 177 -9.62 -3.42 19.81
CA ILE A 177 -10.40 -4.46 19.15
C ILE A 177 -9.56 -5.16 18.09
N ARG A 178 -9.96 -6.36 17.68
CA ARG A 178 -9.39 -7.09 16.54
C ARG A 178 -10.52 -7.45 15.59
N LEU A 179 -10.35 -7.10 14.32
CA LEU A 179 -11.26 -7.52 13.26
C LEU A 179 -10.91 -8.95 12.83
N ASP A 180 -11.87 -9.63 12.19
CA ASP A 180 -11.71 -11.03 11.76
C ASP A 180 -10.64 -11.21 10.68
N ASN A 181 -10.37 -10.15 9.91
CA ASN A 181 -9.28 -10.08 8.92
C ASN A 181 -7.89 -9.87 9.54
N GLY A 182 -7.78 -9.85 10.88
CA GLY A 182 -6.52 -9.71 11.60
C GLY A 182 -6.09 -8.27 11.84
N LEU A 183 -6.83 -7.27 11.34
CA LEU A 183 -6.53 -5.86 11.59
C LEU A 183 -6.73 -5.50 13.07
N SER A 184 -5.83 -4.66 13.57
CA SER A 184 -5.94 -4.11 14.91
C SER A 184 -6.79 -2.85 14.87
N GLY A 185 -7.82 -2.78 15.69
CA GLY A 185 -8.69 -1.60 15.77
C GLY A 185 -8.65 -0.90 17.11
N TYR A 186 -9.06 0.36 17.12
CA TYR A 186 -9.18 1.16 18.32
C TYR A 186 -10.50 1.94 18.36
N ILE A 187 -11.26 1.79 19.44
CA ILE A 187 -12.46 2.56 19.72
C ILE A 187 -12.13 3.57 20.82
N HIS A 188 -12.25 4.87 20.53
CA HIS A 188 -12.11 5.90 21.56
C HIS A 188 -13.25 5.80 22.58
N ILE A 189 -12.98 6.10 23.86
CA ILE A 189 -14.02 6.04 24.91
C ILE A 189 -15.25 6.92 24.59
N LYS A 190 -15.03 8.04 23.88
CA LYS A 190 -16.09 8.94 23.40
C LYS A 190 -16.99 8.31 22.33
N ASN A 191 -16.50 7.32 21.61
CA ASN A 191 -17.21 6.62 20.54
C ASN A 191 -17.81 5.29 21.01
N LEU A 192 -17.58 4.89 22.27
CA LEU A 192 -18.04 3.60 22.79
C LEU A 192 -19.57 3.54 22.98
N SER A 193 -20.21 4.69 23.20
CA SER A 193 -21.62 4.79 23.55
C SER A 193 -22.16 6.20 23.33
N ASP A 194 -23.45 6.33 23.01
CA ASP A 194 -24.15 7.62 22.92
C ASP A 194 -24.25 8.34 24.27
N ARG A 195 -24.29 7.57 25.36
CA ARG A 195 -24.18 8.09 26.73
C ARG A 195 -22.72 8.18 27.14
N HIS A 196 -22.39 9.16 27.97
CA HIS A 196 -21.07 9.26 28.59
C HIS A 196 -20.75 7.98 29.39
N VAL A 197 -19.55 7.45 29.20
CA VAL A 197 -19.04 6.26 29.88
C VAL A 197 -17.65 6.59 30.41
N SER A 198 -17.46 6.46 31.73
CA SER A 198 -16.15 6.66 32.38
C SER A 198 -15.38 5.35 32.48
N ASP A 199 -16.07 4.25 32.76
CA ASP A 199 -15.50 2.89 32.76
C ASP A 199 -16.02 2.08 31.56
N PRO A 200 -15.16 1.76 30.57
CA PRO A 200 -15.57 0.94 29.43
C PRO A 200 -15.98 -0.48 29.82
N THR A 201 -15.57 -0.98 31.00
CA THR A 201 -15.89 -2.33 31.49
C THR A 201 -17.40 -2.52 31.72
N GLU A 202 -18.15 -1.44 31.95
CA GLU A 202 -19.60 -1.47 32.07
C GLU A 202 -20.31 -1.85 30.76
N ARG A 203 -19.67 -1.57 29.61
CA ARG A 203 -20.26 -1.76 28.28
C ARG A 203 -19.65 -2.93 27.52
N VAL A 204 -18.36 -3.17 27.71
CA VAL A 204 -17.64 -4.20 26.97
C VAL A 204 -16.81 -5.08 27.89
N ARG A 205 -16.70 -6.35 27.51
CA ARG A 205 -15.81 -7.32 28.15
C ARG A 205 -14.75 -7.78 27.18
N ILE A 206 -13.58 -8.15 27.71
CA ILE A 206 -12.54 -8.77 26.91
C ILE A 206 -13.07 -10.09 26.31
N GLY A 207 -12.87 -10.28 25.01
CA GLY A 207 -13.40 -11.39 24.22
C GLY A 207 -14.81 -11.16 23.66
N GLN A 208 -15.50 -10.08 24.03
CA GLN A 208 -16.82 -9.78 23.50
C GLN A 208 -16.74 -9.32 22.04
N THR A 209 -17.60 -9.86 21.19
CA THR A 209 -17.79 -9.38 19.81
C THR A 209 -18.70 -8.15 19.82
N VAL A 210 -18.26 -7.07 19.19
CA VAL A 210 -18.98 -5.80 19.04
C VAL A 210 -19.10 -5.44 17.57
N HIS A 211 -20.18 -4.75 17.23
CA HIS A 211 -20.34 -4.12 15.92
C HIS A 211 -19.80 -2.70 15.99
N CYS A 212 -18.88 -2.34 15.11
CA CYS A 212 -18.30 -1.01 15.07
C CYS A 212 -18.27 -0.47 13.64
N ARG A 213 -18.27 0.86 13.51
CA ARG A 213 -18.20 1.54 12.21
C ARG A 213 -16.77 1.97 11.97
N VAL A 214 -16.19 1.63 10.83
CA VAL A 214 -14.85 2.10 10.48
C VAL A 214 -14.89 3.62 10.25
N LEU A 215 -14.11 4.38 11.01
CA LEU A 215 -13.99 5.83 10.87
C LEU A 215 -12.75 6.22 10.05
N LYS A 216 -11.67 5.46 10.22
CA LYS A 216 -10.40 5.69 9.52
C LYS A 216 -9.66 4.37 9.34
N ILE A 217 -8.96 4.24 8.21
CA ILE A 217 -8.10 3.11 7.91
C ILE A 217 -6.67 3.64 7.74
N ASP A 218 -5.72 3.06 8.46
CA ASP A 218 -4.30 3.32 8.33
C ASP A 218 -3.64 2.08 7.70
N VAL A 219 -3.36 2.18 6.40
CA VAL A 219 -2.83 1.09 5.57
C VAL A 219 -1.39 0.73 5.91
N GLU A 220 -0.59 1.70 6.38
CA GLU A 220 0.81 1.45 6.73
C GLU A 220 0.93 0.68 8.05
N ARG A 221 0.05 0.99 9.00
CA ARG A 221 0.06 0.38 10.34
C ARG A 221 -0.83 -0.85 10.47
N PHE A 222 -1.56 -1.21 9.42
CA PHE A 222 -2.56 -2.29 9.46
C PHE A 222 -3.55 -2.08 10.62
N SER A 223 -4.02 -0.84 10.78
CA SER A 223 -4.90 -0.46 11.88
C SER A 223 -6.12 0.33 11.43
N VAL A 224 -7.21 0.17 12.18
CA VAL A 224 -8.48 0.87 11.93
C VAL A 224 -8.96 1.62 13.17
N ASP A 225 -9.44 2.84 12.98
CA ASP A 225 -10.14 3.57 14.04
C ASP A 225 -11.64 3.35 13.85
N CYS A 226 -12.35 3.08 14.95
CA CYS A 226 -13.77 2.78 14.96
C CYS A 226 -14.56 3.62 15.97
#